data_AF-A0A540WAZ5-F1
#
_entry.id   AF-A0A540WAZ5-F1
#
_cell.length_a   1.000
_cell.length_b   1.000
_cell.length_c   1.000
_cell.angle_alpha   90.00
_cell.angle_beta   90.00
_cell.angle_gamma   90.00
#
_symmetry.space_group_name_H-M   'P 1'
#
loop_
_entity.id
_entity.type
_entity.pdbx_description
1 polymer ?
#
loop_
_entity_poly.entity_id
_entity_poly.type
_entity_poly.pdbx_seq_one_letter_code
_entity_poly.pdbx_strand_id
1 'polypeptide(L)'
;MPYSALPTTDTLIPGCYGHPGFAPKSALYSDRSQLLKLCLPLLPTCGPCPVRARCLKQTQPRAGRLDGIAGGRIWFQGEVLATVEGADDQELPPALGSRQACGTRSGIDEHYKRGERYCDACRTVLTSSTQLQLTE
;
A
#
# COMPACT_ATOMS: atom_id res chain seq x y z
N MET A 1 17.15 -13.83 -6.43
CA MET A 1 16.55 -13.74 -7.78
C MET A 1 16.34 -12.25 -8.09
N PRO A 2 17.09 -11.64 -9.01
CA PRO A 2 16.85 -10.25 -9.37
C PRO A 2 15.52 -10.15 -10.15
N TYR A 3 14.58 -9.35 -9.64
CA TYR A 3 13.32 -9.05 -10.33
C TYR A 3 13.62 -8.24 -11.59
N SER A 4 13.74 -8.91 -12.75
CA SER A 4 13.74 -8.24 -14.04
C SER A 4 12.38 -7.57 -14.24
N ALA A 5 12.35 -6.24 -14.28
CA ALA A 5 11.18 -5.49 -14.66
C ALA A 5 10.78 -5.91 -16.09
N LEU A 6 9.74 -6.74 -16.20
CA LEU A 6 9.19 -7.16 -17.49
C LEU A 6 8.78 -5.92 -18.32
N PRO A 7 8.93 -5.97 -19.66
CA PRO A 7 8.60 -4.84 -20.53
C PRO A 7 7.13 -4.40 -20.38
N THR A 8 6.91 -3.10 -20.48
CA THR A 8 5.63 -2.40 -20.23
C THR A 8 4.50 -2.75 -21.21
N THR A 9 4.76 -3.60 -22.20
CA THR A 9 3.86 -3.91 -23.33
C THR A 9 2.99 -5.14 -23.14
N ASP A 10 3.31 -6.05 -22.21
CA ASP A 10 2.43 -7.18 -21.91
C ASP A 10 1.33 -6.76 -20.94
N THR A 11 0.07 -6.87 -21.33
CA THR A 11 -1.06 -6.74 -20.40
C THR A 11 -1.12 -8.01 -19.55
N LEU A 12 -0.27 -8.09 -18.53
CA LEU A 12 -0.30 -9.17 -17.56
C LEU A 12 -1.58 -9.02 -16.72
N ILE A 13 -2.58 -9.84 -17.03
CA ILE A 13 -3.82 -9.98 -16.26
C ILE A 13 -3.54 -11.05 -15.19
N PRO A 14 -3.23 -10.68 -13.93
CA PRO A 14 -3.00 -11.69 -12.89
C PRO A 14 -4.29 -12.47 -12.62
N GLY A 15 -4.17 -13.71 -12.15
CA GLY A 15 -5.34 -14.57 -11.88
C GLY A 15 -6.33 -14.01 -10.84
N CYS A 16 -5.93 -13.03 -10.05
CA CYS A 16 -6.81 -12.31 -9.12
C CYS A 16 -7.59 -11.14 -9.77
N TYR A 17 -7.31 -10.79 -11.03
CA TYR A 17 -7.97 -9.67 -11.70
C TYR A 17 -9.48 -9.88 -11.78
N GLY A 18 -10.26 -8.88 -11.36
CA GLY A 18 -11.72 -8.94 -11.33
C GLY A 18 -12.31 -9.85 -10.24
N HIS A 19 -11.49 -10.50 -9.42
CA HIS A 19 -11.99 -11.40 -8.37
C HIS A 19 -12.59 -10.58 -7.20
N PRO A 20 -13.87 -10.76 -6.85
CA PRO A 20 -14.57 -9.91 -5.88
C PRO A 20 -14.01 -10.01 -4.47
N GLY A 21 -13.32 -11.12 -4.13
CA GLY A 21 -12.63 -11.27 -2.84
C GLY A 21 -11.39 -10.37 -2.68
N PHE A 22 -10.77 -9.92 -3.77
CA PHE A 22 -9.59 -9.02 -3.70
C PHE A 22 -9.99 -7.55 -3.60
N ALA A 23 -11.22 -7.20 -3.95
CA ALA A 23 -11.80 -5.88 -3.77
C ALA A 23 -13.26 -6.04 -3.31
N PRO A 24 -13.48 -6.46 -2.05
CA PRO A 24 -14.81 -6.73 -1.54
C PRO A 24 -15.67 -5.46 -1.57
N LYS A 25 -16.96 -5.63 -1.85
CA LYS A 25 -17.91 -4.51 -1.82
C LYS A 25 -18.03 -3.98 -0.39
N SER A 26 -18.14 -2.67 -0.24
CA SER A 26 -18.28 -1.99 1.05
C SER A 26 -19.49 -2.45 1.89
N ALA A 27 -20.50 -3.07 1.27
CA ALA A 27 -21.62 -3.67 1.99
C ALA A 27 -21.27 -4.94 2.78
N LEU A 28 -20.11 -5.57 2.52
CA LEU A 28 -19.70 -6.84 3.12
C LEU A 28 -18.87 -6.67 4.40
N TYR A 29 -18.47 -5.46 4.75
CA TYR A 29 -17.70 -5.16 5.95
C TYR A 29 -18.09 -3.80 6.51
N SER A 30 -18.05 -3.66 7.84
CA SER A 30 -18.31 -2.36 8.49
C SER A 30 -17.06 -1.74 9.12
N ASP A 31 -16.03 -2.56 9.33
CA ASP A 31 -14.83 -2.16 10.05
C ASP A 31 -13.56 -2.85 9.53
N ARG A 32 -12.42 -2.33 9.98
CA ARG A 32 -11.06 -2.81 9.65
C ARG A 32 -10.86 -4.30 9.91
N SER A 33 -11.42 -4.83 11.00
CA SER A 33 -11.24 -6.22 11.42
C SER A 33 -12.05 -7.17 10.53
N GLN A 34 -13.25 -6.77 10.13
CA GLN A 34 -14.06 -7.55 9.18
C GLN A 34 -13.39 -7.61 7.81
N LEU A 35 -12.91 -6.47 7.29
CA LEU A 35 -12.17 -6.45 6.02
C LEU A 35 -10.93 -7.35 6.08
N LEU A 36 -10.17 -7.27 7.18
CA LEU A 36 -9.01 -8.12 7.39
C LEU A 36 -9.39 -9.61 7.32
N LYS A 37 -10.46 -10.04 8.00
CA LYS A 37 -10.92 -11.44 7.97
C LYS A 37 -11.31 -11.92 6.57
N LEU A 38 -11.93 -11.06 5.75
CA LEU A 38 -12.31 -11.40 4.38
C LEU A 38 -11.08 -11.55 3.47
N CYS A 39 -10.10 -10.66 3.62
CA CYS A 39 -8.96 -10.57 2.71
C CYS A 39 -7.78 -11.47 3.11
N LEU A 40 -7.61 -11.77 4.40
CA LEU A 40 -6.45 -12.51 4.90
C LEU A 40 -6.25 -13.89 4.24
N PRO A 41 -7.30 -14.71 4.01
CA PRO A 41 -7.14 -16.00 3.33
C PRO A 41 -6.67 -15.89 1.88
N LEU A 42 -6.91 -14.75 1.22
CA LEU A 42 -6.58 -14.53 -0.19
C LEU A 42 -5.18 -13.91 -0.36
N LEU A 43 -4.67 -13.23 0.67
CA LEU A 43 -3.38 -12.53 0.66
C LEU A 43 -2.19 -13.39 0.20
N PRO A 44 -2.05 -14.69 0.58
CA PRO A 44 -0.95 -15.54 0.12
C PRO A 44 -0.87 -15.72 -1.40
N THR A 45 -1.99 -15.55 -2.12
CA THR A 45 -2.03 -15.59 -3.60
C THR A 45 -1.08 -14.56 -4.22
N CYS A 46 -0.80 -13.46 -3.53
CA CYS A 46 0.12 -12.43 -3.99
C CYS A 46 1.60 -12.77 -3.77
N GLY A 47 1.94 -13.73 -2.91
CA GLY A 47 3.32 -14.12 -2.60
C GLY A 47 4.16 -14.49 -3.83
N PRO A 48 3.68 -15.34 -4.74
CA PRO A 48 4.41 -15.69 -5.96
C PRO A 48 4.14 -14.73 -7.15
N CYS A 49 3.33 -13.68 -6.95
CA CYS A 49 2.86 -12.87 -8.07
C CYS A 49 3.98 -11.97 -8.64
N PRO A 50 4.34 -12.08 -9.94
CA PRO A 50 5.44 -11.32 -10.53
C PRO A 50 5.09 -9.84 -10.78
N VAL A 51 3.82 -9.46 -10.63
CA VAL A 51 3.32 -8.12 -11.00
C VAL A 51 2.86 -7.27 -9.82
N ARG A 52 3.34 -7.53 -8.59
CA ARG A 52 2.95 -6.76 -7.40
C ARG A 52 3.24 -5.26 -7.52
N ALA A 53 4.44 -4.88 -7.95
CA ALA A 53 4.81 -3.47 -8.13
C ALA A 53 3.91 -2.77 -9.16
N ARG A 54 3.60 -3.44 -10.28
CA ARG A 54 2.68 -2.93 -11.30
C ARG A 54 1.25 -2.83 -10.78
N CYS A 55 0.80 -3.81 -10.00
CA CYS A 55 -0.49 -3.80 -9.32
C CYS A 55 -0.62 -2.52 -8.47
N LEU A 56 0.36 -2.21 -7.62
CA LEU A 56 0.35 -0.98 -6.79
C LEU A 56 0.32 0.30 -7.64
N LYS A 57 1.11 0.35 -8.72
CA LYS A 57 1.14 1.50 -9.63
C LYS A 57 -0.20 1.74 -10.31
N GLN A 58 -0.92 0.66 -10.65
CA GLN A 58 -2.20 0.72 -11.34
C GLN A 58 -3.37 1.00 -10.39
N THR A 59 -3.43 0.33 -9.25
CA THR A 59 -4.55 0.47 -8.30
C THR A 59 -4.43 1.70 -7.42
N GLN A 60 -3.21 2.25 -7.27
CA GLN A 60 -2.92 3.44 -6.45
C GLN A 60 -3.65 3.40 -5.10
N PRO A 61 -3.49 2.32 -4.31
CA PRO A 61 -4.42 1.97 -3.24
C PRO A 61 -4.51 3.03 -2.14
N ARG A 62 -3.41 3.74 -1.90
CA ARG A 62 -3.38 4.88 -0.97
C ARG A 62 -4.21 6.07 -1.48
N ALA A 63 -3.92 6.56 -2.68
CA ALA A 63 -4.61 7.72 -3.27
C ALA A 63 -6.10 7.43 -3.52
N GLY A 64 -6.42 6.23 -4.00
CA GLY A 64 -7.79 5.78 -4.25
C GLY A 64 -8.54 5.31 -3.00
N ARG A 65 -7.90 5.35 -1.81
CA ARG A 65 -8.46 4.84 -0.55
C ARG A 65 -9.03 3.42 -0.69
N LEU A 66 -8.28 2.55 -1.35
CA LEU A 66 -8.70 1.19 -1.65
C LEU A 66 -8.94 0.39 -0.37
N ASP A 67 -10.03 -0.35 -0.37
CA ASP A 67 -10.36 -1.39 0.60
C ASP A 67 -10.24 -2.75 -0.10
N GLY A 68 -9.31 -3.59 0.35
CA GLY A 68 -9.03 -4.88 -0.30
C GLY A 68 -7.55 -5.20 -0.42
N ILE A 69 -7.19 -6.01 -1.40
CA ILE A 69 -5.84 -6.54 -1.60
C ILE A 69 -5.23 -5.94 -2.86
N ALA A 70 -4.07 -5.32 -2.72
CA ALA A 70 -3.29 -4.84 -3.86
C ALA A 70 -1.79 -4.97 -3.56
N GLY A 71 -1.03 -5.48 -4.53
CA GLY A 71 0.43 -5.58 -4.42
C GLY A 71 0.92 -6.39 -3.22
N GLY A 72 0.22 -7.47 -2.87
CA GLY A 72 0.55 -8.29 -1.71
C GLY A 72 0.32 -7.61 -0.37
N ARG A 73 -0.55 -6.61 -0.31
CA ARG A 73 -0.92 -5.91 0.92
C ARG A 73 -2.43 -5.81 1.02
N ILE A 74 -2.94 -5.93 2.24
CA ILE A 74 -4.33 -5.62 2.58
C ILE A 74 -4.38 -4.13 2.91
N TRP A 75 -5.33 -3.42 2.31
CA TRP A 75 -5.54 -1.99 2.44
C TRP A 75 -6.92 -1.72 3.05
N PHE A 76 -7.00 -0.68 3.87
CA PHE A 76 -8.26 -0.12 4.38
C PHE A 76 -8.15 1.41 4.37
N GLN A 77 -9.02 2.06 3.61
CA GLN A 77 -9.03 3.51 3.39
C GLN A 77 -7.66 4.04 2.93
N GLY A 78 -6.90 3.23 2.19
CA GLY A 78 -5.56 3.57 1.74
C GLY A 78 -4.44 3.31 2.76
N GLU A 79 -4.74 2.74 3.93
CA GLU A 79 -3.72 2.32 4.90
C GLU A 79 -3.47 0.82 4.87
N VAL A 80 -2.21 0.43 5.09
CA VAL A 80 -1.82 -0.99 5.07
C VAL A 80 -2.25 -1.67 6.38
N LEU A 81 -3.01 -2.76 6.25
CA LEU A 81 -3.45 -3.61 7.35
C LEU A 81 -2.52 -4.79 7.59
N ALA A 82 -2.08 -5.43 6.52
CA ALA A 82 -1.26 -6.62 6.54
C ALA A 82 -0.49 -6.74 5.22
N THR A 83 0.62 -7.46 5.26
CA THR A 83 1.53 -7.63 4.12
C THR A 83 1.86 -9.12 3.97
N VAL A 84 1.84 -9.61 2.73
CA VAL A 84 2.25 -10.99 2.43
C VAL A 84 3.75 -11.15 2.67
N GLU A 85 4.15 -12.31 3.16
CA GLU A 85 5.57 -12.63 3.30
C GLU A 85 6.29 -12.55 1.94
N GLY A 86 7.46 -11.92 1.92
CA GLY A 86 8.26 -11.71 0.71
C GLY A 86 7.82 -10.54 -0.18
N ALA A 87 6.86 -9.71 0.24
CA ALA A 87 6.63 -8.41 -0.38
C ALA A 87 7.74 -7.43 0.03
N ASP A 88 8.39 -6.84 -0.97
CA ASP A 88 9.42 -5.82 -0.75
C ASP A 88 8.75 -4.43 -0.69
N ASP A 89 9.11 -3.62 0.30
CA ASP A 89 8.65 -2.23 0.43
C ASP A 89 9.20 -1.32 -0.66
N GLN A 90 10.24 -1.73 -1.39
CA GLN A 90 10.68 -1.06 -2.60
C GLN A 90 9.68 -1.20 -3.75
N GLU A 91 8.77 -2.19 -3.71
CA GLU A 91 7.68 -2.31 -4.68
C GLU A 91 6.63 -1.19 -4.51
N LEU A 92 6.60 -0.54 -3.34
CA LEU A 92 5.76 0.64 -3.14
C LEU A 92 6.29 1.78 -4.03
N PRO A 93 5.42 2.59 -4.64
CA PRO A 93 5.83 3.78 -5.37
C PRO A 93 6.89 4.57 -4.59
N PRO A 94 7.97 5.03 -5.24
CA PRO A 94 9.01 5.79 -4.57
C PRO A 94 8.39 7.01 -3.90
N ALA A 95 8.98 7.41 -2.77
CA ALA A 95 8.72 8.74 -2.24
C ALA A 95 9.01 9.74 -3.35
N LEU A 96 8.04 10.59 -3.74
CA LEU A 96 8.42 11.70 -4.60
C LEU A 96 9.37 12.57 -3.77
N GLY A 97 10.50 12.94 -4.38
CA GLY A 97 11.62 13.60 -3.71
C GLY A 97 11.20 14.84 -2.92
N SER A 98 12.06 15.26 -1.99
CA SER A 98 11.80 16.36 -1.05
C SER A 98 11.23 17.60 -1.76
N ARG A 99 9.94 17.83 -1.59
CA ARG A 99 9.28 19.09 -1.93
C ARG A 99 9.54 20.09 -0.81
N GLN A 100 9.32 21.37 -1.06
CA GLN A 100 9.44 22.43 -0.04
C GLN A 100 8.64 22.13 1.25
N ALA A 101 7.55 21.38 1.15
CA ALA A 101 6.73 20.99 2.28
C ALA A 101 7.24 19.74 3.04
N CYS A 102 8.16 18.95 2.49
CA CYS A 102 8.67 17.74 3.15
C CYS A 102 9.44 18.08 4.45
N GLY A 103 9.35 17.21 5.46
CA GLY A 103 9.86 17.53 6.81
C GLY A 103 8.92 18.43 7.62
N THR A 104 7.69 18.63 7.17
CA THR A 104 6.63 19.30 7.93
C THR A 104 5.39 18.42 8.03
N ARG A 105 4.46 18.76 8.93
CA ARG A 105 3.17 18.05 9.04
C ARG A 105 2.35 18.15 7.75
N SER A 106 2.45 19.25 7.02
CA SER A 106 1.85 19.42 5.69
C SER A 106 2.49 18.53 4.63
N GLY A 107 3.81 18.33 4.66
CA GLY A 107 4.48 17.36 3.78
C GLY A 107 4.13 15.92 4.09
N ILE A 108 3.96 15.58 5.38
CA ILE A 108 3.44 14.27 5.81
C ILE A 108 2.02 14.07 5.27
N ASP A 109 1.13 15.05 5.46
CA ASP A 109 -0.24 14.99 4.93
C ASP A 109 -0.26 14.87 3.40
N GLU A 110 0.65 15.53 2.70
CA GLU A 110 0.73 15.44 1.25
C GLU A 110 1.23 14.08 0.76
N HIS A 111 2.22 13.48 1.42
CA HIS A 111 2.61 12.09 1.13
C HIS A 111 1.48 11.11 1.44
N TYR A 112 0.74 11.33 2.54
CA TYR A 112 -0.44 10.54 2.89
C TYR A 112 -1.51 10.63 1.79
N LYS A 113 -1.87 11.86 1.37
CA LYS A 113 -2.84 12.12 0.29
C LYS A 113 -2.45 11.50 -1.04
N ARG A 114 -1.18 11.63 -1.43
CA ARG A 114 -0.67 11.09 -2.70
C ARG A 114 -0.34 9.61 -2.63
N GLY A 115 -0.33 9.05 -1.43
CA GLY A 115 -0.04 7.65 -1.27
C GLY A 115 1.40 7.28 -1.58
N GLU A 116 2.31 8.18 -1.27
CA GLU A 116 3.74 7.97 -1.47
C GLU A 116 4.34 7.40 -0.20
N ARG A 117 5.45 6.67 -0.33
CA ARG A 117 6.30 6.40 0.81
C ARG A 117 6.78 7.74 1.38
N TYR A 118 6.81 7.88 2.70
CA TYR A 118 7.39 9.07 3.31
C TYR A 118 8.88 9.16 2.96
N CYS A 119 9.32 10.35 2.51
CA CYS A 119 10.75 10.64 2.38
C CYS A 119 11.43 10.67 3.77
N ASP A 120 12.77 10.67 3.80
CA ASP A 120 13.54 10.63 5.06
C ASP A 120 13.21 11.79 6.01
N ALA A 121 13.03 13.00 5.47
CA ALA A 121 12.66 14.17 6.26
C ALA A 121 11.28 14.01 6.92
N CYS A 122 10.27 13.54 6.17
CA CYS A 122 8.93 13.29 6.68
C CYS A 122 8.90 12.10 7.66
N ARG A 123 9.73 11.07 7.44
CA ARG A 123 9.88 9.95 8.39
C ARG A 123 10.41 10.41 9.73
N THR A 124 11.43 11.26 9.73
CA THR A 124 12.03 11.80 10.95
C THR A 124 10.99 12.54 11.81
N VAL A 125 10.15 13.37 11.18
CA VAL A 125 9.09 14.10 11.90
C VAL A 125 8.00 13.16 12.43
N LEU A 126 7.61 12.13 11.67
CA LEU A 126 6.67 11.11 12.14
C LEU A 126 7.21 10.40 13.39
N THR A 127 8.47 9.94 13.35
CA THR A 127 9.11 9.26 14.48
C THR A 127 9.23 10.15 15.71
N SER A 128 9.59 11.43 15.54
CA SER A 128 9.68 12.39 16.65
C SER A 128 8.31 12.72 17.26
N SER A 129 7.24 12.71 16.45
CA SER A 129 5.87 12.96 16.92
C SER A 129 5.34 11.79 17.77
N THR A 130 5.73 10.56 17.45
CA THR A 130 5.35 9.35 18.22
C THR A 130 6.06 9.29 19.58
N GLN A 131 7.26 9.86 19.71
CA GLN A 131 8.04 9.81 20.95
C GLN A 131 7.55 10.79 22.03
N LEU A 132 6.81 11.84 21.65
CA LEU A 132 6.21 12.81 22.57
C LEU A 132 4.89 12.35 23.21
N GLN A 133 4.29 11.24 22.74
CA GLN A 133 3.02 10.72 23.30
C GLN A 133 3.21 9.59 24.33
N LEU A 134 4.45 9.22 24.66
CA LEU A 134 4.77 8.13 25.62
C LEU A 134 5.41 8.64 26.93
N THR A 135 5.43 9.95 27.14
CA THR A 135 5.93 10.58 28.37
C THR A 135 4.84 11.44 29.01
N GLU A 136 3.71 10.82 29.38
CA GLU A 136 2.77 11.35 30.38
C GLU A 136 2.24 10.18 31.22
#